data_AF-A0A2W5YBY4-F1
#
_entry.id   AF-A0A2W5YBY4-F1
#
_cell.length_a   1.000
_cell.length_b   1.000
_cell.length_c   1.000
_cell.angle_alpha   90.00
_cell.angle_beta   90.00
_cell.angle_gamma   90.00
#
_symmetry.space_group_name_H-M   'P 1'
#
loop_
_entity.id
_entity.type
_entity.pdbx_description
1 polymer ?
#
loop_
_entity_poly.entity_id
_entity_poly.type
_entity_poly.pdbx_seq_one_letter_code
_entity_poly.pdbx_strand_id
1 'polypeptide(L)'
;MSPVTEKAAAEHDTEHDTERDAEQEAEPCVVEHPGPLLPGPPRFALEVPAGWTAAPAPRALAVVTPSDPGAPSAERFVPNLTVTADLVPAGTSAGQVLDAMLAAYPGTSTRAVAEHEDRAGARLARPHEAVTVHQHVDVHVDATRAPAGHRHAVTVVSSWSSTTPTSEREALAHAHSSFRLGTAAPVEA
;
A
#
# COMPACT_ATOMS: atom_id res chain seq x y z
N MET A 1 12.97 -11.09 94.43
CA MET A 1 14.33 -10.83 93.91
C MET A 1 14.28 -10.88 92.40
N SER A 2 14.23 -9.72 91.75
CA SER A 2 14.66 -9.58 90.35
C SER A 2 16.18 -9.32 90.34
N PRO A 3 16.84 -9.50 89.19
CA PRO A 3 17.17 -8.29 88.44
C PRO A 3 16.90 -8.38 86.93
N VAL A 4 16.79 -7.19 86.35
CA VAL A 4 16.67 -6.82 84.95
C VAL A 4 18.00 -6.23 84.50
N THR A 5 18.49 -6.58 83.30
CA THR A 5 19.43 -5.82 82.41
C THR A 5 19.69 -6.70 81.18
N GLU A 6 19.93 -6.29 79.94
CA GLU A 6 19.78 -5.06 79.15
C GLU A 6 20.17 -5.45 77.72
N LYS A 7 19.72 -4.64 76.78
CA LYS A 7 19.76 -4.70 75.32
C LYS A 7 21.20 -4.63 74.76
N ALA A 8 21.47 -5.34 73.66
CA ALA A 8 22.42 -4.91 72.63
C ALA A 8 21.97 -5.44 71.25
N ALA A 9 22.00 -4.54 70.28
CA ALA A 9 21.64 -4.71 68.88
C ALA A 9 22.91 -4.76 68.00
N ALA A 10 22.69 -4.98 66.69
CA ALA A 10 23.63 -5.04 65.56
C ALA A 10 24.08 -6.48 65.25
N GLU A 11 24.19 -6.97 64.01
CA GLU A 11 24.37 -6.37 62.68
C GLU A 11 23.61 -7.24 61.65
N HIS A 12 22.78 -6.65 60.78
CA HIS A 12 23.04 -6.57 59.33
C HIS A 12 24.02 -7.63 58.80
N ASP A 13 23.47 -8.73 58.27
CA ASP A 13 24.15 -9.44 57.20
C ASP A 13 23.22 -9.62 56.01
N THR A 14 23.80 -9.34 54.87
CA THR A 14 23.16 -8.92 53.63
C THR A 14 23.20 -10.11 52.70
N GLU A 15 22.20 -10.98 52.73
CA GLU A 15 22.03 -11.94 51.63
C GLU A 15 21.19 -11.28 50.55
N HIS A 16 21.92 -10.57 49.69
CA HIS A 16 21.62 -10.41 48.28
C HIS A 16 21.23 -11.78 47.70
N ASP A 17 19.94 -12.14 47.77
CA ASP A 17 19.40 -13.14 46.87
C ASP A 17 19.14 -12.46 45.53
N THR A 18 20.28 -12.24 44.88
CA THR A 18 20.52 -12.41 43.46
C THR A 18 19.30 -12.15 42.57
N GLU A 19 19.29 -10.95 42.01
CA GLU A 19 18.85 -10.67 40.64
C GLU A 19 19.10 -11.89 39.73
N ARG A 20 18.10 -12.74 39.64
CA ARG A 20 17.91 -13.72 38.57
C ARG A 20 16.47 -13.57 38.08
N ASP A 21 16.08 -12.33 37.83
CA ASP A 21 15.13 -12.10 36.76
C ASP A 21 15.85 -12.56 35.50
N ALA A 22 15.53 -13.79 35.13
CA ALA A 22 15.97 -14.41 33.91
C ALA A 22 15.73 -13.40 32.79
N GLU A 23 16.81 -12.90 32.20
CA GLU A 23 16.82 -12.45 30.81
C GLU A 23 16.43 -13.68 30.01
N GLN A 24 15.12 -13.92 29.94
CA GLN A 24 14.51 -14.93 29.13
C GLN A 24 14.68 -14.39 27.73
N GLU A 25 15.85 -14.67 27.13
CA GLU A 25 16.16 -14.39 25.74
C GLU A 25 14.98 -14.94 24.94
N ALA A 26 14.12 -14.02 24.47
CA ALA A 26 12.91 -14.41 23.78
C ALA A 26 13.33 -15.24 22.57
N GLU A 27 12.91 -16.49 22.53
CA GLU A 27 13.24 -17.37 21.41
C GLU A 27 12.79 -16.71 20.10
N PRO A 28 13.60 -16.81 19.03
CA PRO A 28 13.28 -16.19 17.75
C PRO A 28 11.95 -16.74 17.23
N CYS A 29 10.96 -15.85 17.10
CA CYS A 29 9.66 -16.18 16.53
C CYS A 29 9.71 -16.11 15.00
N VAL A 30 9.30 -17.19 14.32
CA VAL A 30 9.11 -17.20 12.87
C VAL A 30 7.80 -16.49 12.55
N VAL A 31 7.86 -15.50 11.67
CA VAL A 31 6.70 -14.75 11.19
C VAL A 31 6.47 -15.04 9.71
N GLU A 32 5.25 -15.44 9.35
CA GLU A 32 4.86 -15.78 7.98
C GLU A 32 4.15 -14.62 7.26
N HIS A 33 4.32 -14.55 5.94
CA HIS A 33 3.63 -13.60 5.07
C HIS A 33 2.97 -14.32 3.87
N PRO A 34 1.67 -14.13 3.61
CA PRO A 34 0.74 -13.33 4.41
C PRO A 34 0.37 -14.04 5.72
N GLY A 35 0.25 -13.30 6.82
CA GLY A 35 -0.09 -13.83 8.15
C GLY A 35 -0.66 -12.77 9.09
N PRO A 36 -1.02 -13.13 10.34
CA PRO A 36 -1.68 -12.22 11.28
C PRO A 36 -0.86 -10.98 11.65
N LEU A 37 0.47 -11.06 11.60
CA LEU A 37 1.39 -9.95 11.88
C LEU A 37 1.85 -9.22 10.62
N LEU A 38 1.88 -9.92 9.49
CA LEU A 38 2.28 -9.40 8.17
C LEU A 38 1.12 -9.67 7.18
N PRO A 39 0.05 -8.87 7.21
CA PRO A 39 -1.09 -9.10 6.35
C PRO A 39 -0.68 -8.94 4.88
N GLY A 40 -1.27 -9.76 4.02
CA GLY A 40 -1.17 -9.54 2.59
C GLY A 40 -1.90 -8.26 2.16
N PRO A 41 -1.74 -7.87 0.88
CA PRO A 41 -2.42 -6.72 0.31
C PRO A 41 -3.94 -6.87 0.39
N PRO A 42 -4.67 -5.74 0.45
CA PRO A 42 -6.13 -5.75 0.58
C PRO A 42 -6.79 -6.29 -0.69
N ARG A 43 -7.99 -6.84 -0.51
CA ARG A 43 -8.83 -7.26 -1.65
C ARG A 43 -9.37 -6.05 -2.39
N PHE A 44 -9.39 -6.13 -3.71
CA PHE A 44 -9.98 -5.13 -4.57
C PHE A 44 -10.76 -5.79 -5.71
N ALA A 45 -11.62 -5.01 -6.36
CA ALA A 45 -12.31 -5.39 -7.58
C ALA A 45 -12.20 -4.25 -8.61
N LEU A 46 -12.14 -4.62 -9.89
CA LEU A 46 -12.22 -3.71 -11.03
C LEU A 46 -12.80 -4.45 -12.23
N GLU A 47 -13.49 -3.73 -13.10
CA GLU A 47 -13.97 -4.27 -14.36
C GLU A 47 -12.85 -4.27 -15.40
N VAL A 48 -12.63 -5.44 -16.02
CA VAL A 48 -11.68 -5.59 -17.13
C VAL A 48 -12.43 -5.34 -18.44
N PRO A 49 -12.03 -4.36 -19.27
CA PRO A 49 -12.71 -4.10 -20.52
C PRO A 49 -12.68 -5.29 -21.48
N ALA A 50 -13.69 -5.39 -22.36
CA ALA A 50 -13.71 -6.41 -23.39
C ALA A 50 -12.46 -6.32 -24.28
N GLY A 51 -11.81 -7.46 -24.53
CA GLY A 51 -10.56 -7.51 -25.29
C GLY A 51 -9.32 -7.11 -24.49
N TRP A 52 -9.41 -6.96 -23.16
CA TRP A 52 -8.28 -6.71 -22.26
C TRP A 52 -8.04 -7.90 -21.34
N THR A 53 -6.82 -8.02 -20.82
CA THR A 53 -6.44 -9.03 -19.82
C THR A 53 -5.93 -8.37 -18.54
N ALA A 54 -6.25 -8.97 -17.39
CA ALA A 54 -5.64 -8.66 -16.11
C ALA A 54 -4.64 -9.76 -15.72
N ALA A 55 -3.44 -9.37 -15.28
CA ALA A 55 -2.40 -10.30 -14.84
C ALA A 55 -1.59 -9.69 -13.68
N PRO A 56 -0.95 -10.51 -12.83
CA PRO A 56 0.05 -10.02 -11.89
C PRO A 56 1.31 -9.53 -12.65
N ALA A 57 2.03 -8.57 -12.07
CA ALA A 57 3.29 -8.10 -12.65
C ALA A 57 4.32 -7.77 -11.55
N PRO A 58 5.62 -7.73 -11.86
CA PRO A 58 6.62 -7.26 -10.90
C PRO A 58 6.26 -5.88 -10.35
N ARG A 59 6.28 -5.74 -9.01
CA ARG A 59 5.95 -4.49 -8.29
C ARG A 59 4.50 -4.02 -8.39
N ALA A 60 3.60 -4.82 -8.98
CA ALA A 60 2.17 -4.50 -9.05
C ALA A 60 1.32 -5.71 -8.65
N LEU A 61 0.22 -5.44 -7.95
CA LEU A 61 -0.78 -6.46 -7.63
C LEU A 61 -1.54 -6.89 -8.89
N ALA A 62 -1.78 -5.95 -9.80
CA ALA A 62 -2.39 -6.22 -11.09
C ALA A 62 -1.93 -5.22 -12.16
N VAL A 63 -1.89 -5.69 -13.39
CA VAL A 63 -1.77 -4.88 -14.61
C VAL A 63 -2.87 -5.31 -15.56
N VAL A 64 -3.60 -4.33 -16.11
CA VAL A 64 -4.66 -4.53 -17.10
C VAL A 64 -4.22 -3.90 -18.41
N THR A 65 -4.21 -4.66 -19.49
CA THR A 65 -3.72 -4.25 -20.82
C THR A 65 -4.60 -4.82 -21.94
N PRO A 66 -4.61 -4.22 -23.14
CA PRO A 66 -5.22 -4.85 -24.32
C PRO A 66 -4.63 -6.24 -24.56
N SER A 67 -5.48 -7.22 -24.90
CA SER A 67 -5.08 -8.63 -25.12
C SER A 67 -4.23 -8.79 -26.37
N ASP A 68 -4.48 -7.95 -27.37
CA ASP A 68 -3.66 -7.82 -28.57
C ASP A 68 -3.16 -6.37 -28.68
N PRO A 69 -2.09 -6.03 -27.95
CA PRO A 69 -1.54 -4.68 -27.95
C PRO A 69 -0.80 -4.37 -29.26
N GLY A 70 -0.76 -5.30 -30.22
CA GLY A 70 0.13 -5.29 -31.39
C GLY A 70 1.61 -5.33 -31.02
N ALA A 71 2.48 -5.21 -32.03
CA ALA A 71 3.93 -5.20 -31.80
C ALA A 71 4.35 -3.90 -31.07
N PRO A 72 5.19 -3.99 -30.02
CA PRO A 72 5.76 -2.81 -29.38
C PRO A 72 6.67 -2.07 -30.36
N SER A 73 6.62 -0.73 -30.35
CA SER A 73 7.51 0.14 -31.11
C SER A 73 7.82 1.39 -30.30
N ALA A 74 8.92 2.08 -30.61
CA ALA A 74 9.32 3.33 -29.95
C ALA A 74 8.28 4.46 -30.09
N GLU A 75 7.33 4.32 -31.02
CA GLU A 75 6.25 5.28 -31.27
C GLU A 75 4.92 4.86 -30.64
N ARG A 76 4.86 3.66 -30.03
CA ARG A 76 3.63 3.09 -29.48
C ARG A 76 3.78 2.74 -28.01
N PHE A 77 3.14 3.56 -27.18
CA PHE A 77 2.86 3.21 -25.80
C PHE A 77 1.66 2.25 -25.73
N VAL A 78 1.80 1.15 -24.98
CA VAL A 78 0.67 0.25 -24.71
C VAL A 78 -0.13 0.80 -23.54
N PRO A 79 -1.40 1.20 -23.73
CA PRO A 79 -2.22 1.71 -22.64
C PRO A 79 -2.42 0.62 -21.59
N ASN A 80 -2.38 1.01 -20.32
CA ASN A 80 -2.46 0.07 -19.21
C ASN A 80 -3.07 0.69 -17.96
N LEU A 81 -3.58 -0.15 -17.08
CA LEU A 81 -3.93 0.19 -15.70
C LEU A 81 -3.05 -0.66 -14.78
N THR A 82 -2.41 -0.05 -13.79
CA THR A 82 -1.65 -0.75 -12.76
C THR A 82 -2.27 -0.54 -11.39
N VAL A 83 -2.20 -1.55 -10.53
CA VAL A 83 -2.61 -1.49 -9.12
C VAL A 83 -1.41 -1.87 -8.26
N THR A 84 -1.00 -1.01 -7.35
CA THR A 84 0.05 -1.28 -6.35
C THR A 84 -0.50 -1.09 -4.95
N ALA A 85 0.16 -1.66 -3.95
CA ALA A 85 -0.18 -1.41 -2.55
C ALA A 85 1.08 -1.24 -1.71
N ASP A 86 1.04 -0.26 -0.82
CA ASP A 86 2.09 0.07 0.13
C ASP A 86 1.53 0.08 1.55
N LEU A 87 2.36 -0.28 2.54
CA LEU A 87 2.01 -0.11 3.95
C LEU A 87 2.40 1.30 4.39
N VAL A 88 1.46 2.02 4.97
CA VAL A 88 1.63 3.38 5.49
C VAL A 88 1.19 3.45 6.95
N PRO A 89 1.69 4.43 7.74
CA PRO A 89 1.18 4.67 9.08
C PRO A 89 -0.35 4.89 9.09
N ALA A 90 -1.06 4.40 10.10
CA ALA A 90 -2.53 4.42 10.14
C ALA A 90 -3.19 5.82 10.21
N GLY A 91 -2.39 6.87 10.38
CA GLY A 91 -2.83 8.28 10.33
C GLY A 91 -2.53 8.97 8.99
N THR A 92 -1.94 8.26 8.03
CA THR A 92 -1.62 8.81 6.70
C THR A 92 -2.87 8.86 5.82
N SER A 93 -3.22 10.05 5.31
CA SER A 93 -4.34 10.23 4.38
C SER A 93 -3.95 9.92 2.93
N ALA A 94 -4.95 9.69 2.08
CA ALA A 94 -4.71 9.44 0.66
C ALA A 94 -3.99 10.62 -0.03
N GLY A 95 -4.34 11.85 0.34
CA GLY A 95 -3.69 13.07 -0.16
C GLY A 95 -2.20 13.13 0.21
N GLN A 96 -1.85 12.78 1.45
CA GLN A 96 -0.44 12.76 1.88
C GLN A 96 0.39 11.73 1.10
N VAL A 97 -0.17 10.55 0.82
CA VAL A 97 0.49 9.54 -0.03
C VAL A 97 0.67 10.07 -1.44
N LEU A 98 -0.39 10.65 -2.03
CA LEU A 98 -0.35 11.20 -3.38
C LEU A 98 0.70 12.33 -3.48
N ASP A 99 0.74 13.27 -2.54
CA ASP A 99 1.72 14.36 -2.52
C ASP A 99 3.15 13.83 -2.47
N ALA A 100 3.41 12.84 -1.61
CA ALA A 100 4.73 12.20 -1.51
C ALA A 100 5.12 11.51 -2.82
N MET A 101 4.18 10.82 -3.47
CA MET A 101 4.40 10.23 -4.79
C MET A 101 4.73 11.29 -5.84
N LEU A 102 3.95 12.38 -5.91
CA LEU A 102 4.14 13.43 -6.90
C LEU A 102 5.47 14.18 -6.70
N ALA A 103 5.89 14.39 -5.46
CA ALA A 103 7.18 14.97 -5.14
C ALA A 103 8.37 14.15 -5.69
N ALA A 104 8.22 12.83 -5.80
CA ALA A 104 9.25 11.94 -6.36
C ALA A 104 9.36 12.01 -7.90
N TYR A 105 8.42 12.66 -8.60
CA TYR A 105 8.41 12.80 -10.06
C TYR A 105 8.46 14.26 -10.52
N PRO A 106 9.56 14.99 -10.24
CA PRO A 106 9.72 16.38 -10.66
C PRO A 106 9.69 16.50 -12.19
N GLY A 107 8.99 17.53 -12.70
CA GLY A 107 8.84 17.77 -14.14
C GLY A 107 7.53 17.27 -14.76
N THR A 108 6.64 16.71 -13.95
CA THR A 108 5.31 16.26 -14.39
C THR A 108 4.29 17.40 -14.26
N SER A 109 3.49 17.66 -15.31
CA SER A 109 2.37 18.60 -15.18
C SER A 109 1.22 17.92 -14.42
N THR A 110 0.77 18.53 -13.31
CA THR A 110 -0.23 17.94 -12.43
C THR A 110 -1.53 18.74 -12.43
N ARG A 111 -2.66 18.01 -12.36
CA ARG A 111 -3.97 18.59 -12.04
C ARG A 111 -4.66 17.71 -11.01
N ALA A 112 -4.99 18.27 -9.86
CA ALA A 112 -5.74 17.59 -8.82
C ALA A 112 -7.13 17.15 -9.35
N VAL A 113 -7.54 15.97 -8.94
CA VAL A 113 -8.89 15.41 -9.06
C VAL A 113 -9.52 15.45 -7.66
N ALA A 114 -10.85 15.47 -7.57
CA ALA A 114 -11.56 15.63 -6.30
C ALA A 114 -10.98 14.75 -5.17
N GLU A 115 -10.78 15.37 -4.00
CA GLU A 115 -10.20 14.73 -2.82
C GLU A 115 -11.29 14.37 -1.80
N HIS A 116 -11.15 13.19 -1.23
CA HIS A 116 -11.86 12.69 -0.07
C HIS A 116 -10.83 12.16 0.94
N GLU A 117 -11.23 12.02 2.21
CA GLU A 117 -10.33 11.58 3.29
C GLU A 117 -9.58 10.28 2.93
N ASP A 118 -10.30 9.31 2.36
CA ASP A 118 -9.78 7.99 2.01
C ASP A 118 -9.41 7.85 0.52
N ARG A 119 -9.55 8.91 -0.29
CA ARG A 119 -9.21 8.89 -1.73
C ARG A 119 -8.70 10.23 -2.24
N ALA A 120 -7.55 10.24 -2.89
CA ALA A 120 -7.02 11.42 -3.57
C ALA A 120 -6.60 11.05 -5.00
N GLY A 121 -6.73 11.98 -5.95
CA GLY A 121 -6.41 11.71 -7.34
C GLY A 121 -5.68 12.85 -8.05
N ALA A 122 -4.91 12.51 -9.07
CA ALA A 122 -4.21 13.47 -9.92
C ALA A 122 -4.18 13.00 -11.38
N ARG A 123 -4.16 13.98 -12.29
CA ARG A 123 -3.82 13.75 -13.70
C ARG A 123 -2.43 14.28 -13.99
N LEU A 124 -1.67 13.47 -14.70
CA LEU A 124 -0.27 13.69 -14.99
C LEU A 124 -0.03 13.64 -16.50
N ALA A 125 0.94 14.42 -16.96
CA ALA A 125 1.50 14.28 -18.30
C ALA A 125 3.02 14.40 -18.23
N ARG A 126 3.71 13.46 -18.87
CA ARG A 126 5.18 13.42 -18.92
C ARG A 126 5.69 12.95 -20.28
N PRO A 127 6.86 13.43 -20.72
CA PRO A 127 7.54 12.85 -21.87
C PRO A 127 8.01 11.42 -21.56
N HIS A 128 7.87 10.52 -22.53
CA HIS A 128 8.34 9.14 -22.46
C HIS A 128 8.76 8.68 -23.86
N GLU A 129 10.07 8.54 -24.06
CA GLU A 129 10.65 8.29 -25.39
C GLU A 129 10.16 9.32 -26.42
N ALA A 130 9.58 8.88 -27.54
CA ALA A 130 9.07 9.72 -28.60
C ALA A 130 7.61 10.21 -28.36
N VAL A 131 6.97 9.82 -27.26
CA VAL A 131 5.56 10.13 -26.99
C VAL A 131 5.36 10.87 -25.66
N THR A 132 4.23 11.57 -25.54
CA THR A 132 3.76 12.06 -24.24
C THR A 132 2.82 11.02 -23.64
N VAL A 133 3.13 10.55 -22.44
CA VAL A 133 2.28 9.67 -21.66
C VAL A 133 1.46 10.50 -20.68
N HIS A 134 0.15 10.31 -20.75
CA HIS A 134 -0.82 10.83 -19.81
C HIS A 134 -1.15 9.75 -18.79
N GLN A 135 -1.32 10.15 -17.53
CA GLN A 135 -1.71 9.25 -16.47
C GLN A 135 -2.84 9.83 -15.64
N HIS A 136 -3.70 8.94 -15.14
CA HIS A 136 -4.68 9.21 -14.11
C HIS A 136 -4.32 8.35 -12.91
N VAL A 137 -4.05 8.98 -11.78
CA VAL A 137 -3.62 8.34 -10.54
C VAL A 137 -4.72 8.55 -9.51
N ASP A 138 -5.16 7.47 -8.89
CA ASP A 138 -5.98 7.50 -7.69
C ASP A 138 -5.27 6.72 -6.58
N VAL A 139 -5.21 7.31 -5.39
CA VAL A 139 -4.76 6.65 -4.16
C VAL A 139 -5.97 6.40 -3.30
N HIS A 140 -6.10 5.18 -2.77
CA HIS A 140 -7.12 4.75 -1.84
C HIS A 140 -6.47 4.28 -0.54
N VAL A 141 -6.91 4.76 0.62
CA VAL A 141 -6.46 4.23 1.91
C VAL A 141 -7.48 3.21 2.40
N ASP A 142 -7.03 1.99 2.66
CA ASP A 142 -7.87 0.94 3.25
C ASP A 142 -8.26 1.33 4.68
N ALA A 143 -9.55 1.30 4.98
CA ALA A 143 -10.07 1.51 6.33
C ALA A 143 -9.62 0.40 7.30
N THR A 144 -9.32 -0.79 6.77
CA THR A 144 -8.85 -1.94 7.55
C THR A 144 -7.45 -1.67 8.09
N ARG A 145 -7.32 -1.67 9.42
CA ARG A 145 -6.01 -1.50 10.07
C ARG A 145 -5.18 -2.78 9.90
N ALA A 146 -3.96 -2.60 9.41
CA ALA A 146 -2.91 -3.60 9.53
C ALA A 146 -2.33 -3.57 10.97
N PRO A 147 -1.70 -4.66 11.43
CA PRO A 147 -0.97 -4.70 12.70
C PRO A 147 0.07 -3.59 12.83
N ALA A 148 0.53 -3.36 14.06
CA ALA A 148 1.55 -2.36 14.39
C ALA A 148 1.22 -0.93 13.94
N GLY A 149 -0.07 -0.56 13.85
CA GLY A 149 -0.49 0.81 13.56
C GLY A 149 -0.30 1.23 12.10
N HIS A 150 -0.39 0.29 11.16
CA HIS A 150 -0.31 0.55 9.72
C HIS A 150 -1.66 0.40 9.03
N ARG A 151 -1.74 0.85 7.78
CA ARG A 151 -2.83 0.63 6.82
C ARG A 151 -2.24 0.40 5.44
N HIS A 152 -3.03 -0.16 4.54
CA HIS A 152 -2.65 -0.23 3.14
C HIS A 152 -3.09 1.04 2.41
N ALA A 153 -2.18 1.64 1.66
CA ALA A 153 -2.51 2.59 0.61
C ALA A 153 -2.42 1.87 -0.74
N VAL A 154 -3.50 1.88 -1.50
CA VAL A 154 -3.60 1.25 -2.82
C VAL A 154 -3.62 2.31 -3.88
N THR A 155 -2.69 2.23 -4.82
CA THR A 155 -2.54 3.18 -5.91
C THR A 155 -3.00 2.53 -7.20
N VAL A 156 -3.92 3.19 -7.90
CA VAL A 156 -4.42 2.81 -9.23
C VAL A 156 -3.93 3.83 -10.24
N VAL A 157 -3.20 3.38 -11.26
CA VAL A 157 -2.66 4.26 -12.30
C VAL A 157 -3.10 3.78 -13.67
N SER A 158 -3.92 4.57 -14.35
CA SER A 158 -4.18 4.40 -15.77
C SER A 158 -3.20 5.24 -16.58
N SER A 159 -2.56 4.64 -17.58
CA SER A 159 -1.58 5.31 -18.46
C SER A 159 -1.95 5.12 -19.93
N TRP A 160 -1.80 6.17 -20.73
CA TRP A 160 -2.02 6.14 -22.18
C TRP A 160 -1.17 7.21 -22.88
N SER A 161 -0.91 7.08 -24.18
CA SER A 161 -0.27 8.13 -24.98
C SER A 161 -1.29 9.03 -25.67
N SER A 162 -0.83 10.19 -26.17
CA SER A 162 -1.63 11.03 -27.07
C SER A 162 -2.12 10.29 -28.32
N THR A 163 -1.36 9.28 -28.79
CA THR A 163 -1.67 8.43 -29.94
C THR A 163 -2.61 7.25 -29.64
N THR A 164 -2.91 6.99 -28.37
CA THR A 164 -3.85 5.92 -27.98
C THR A 164 -5.26 6.21 -28.54
N PRO A 165 -5.92 5.25 -29.22
CA PRO A 165 -7.29 5.42 -29.73
C PRO A 165 -8.29 5.88 -28.67
N THR A 166 -9.27 6.71 -29.05
CA THR A 166 -10.29 7.22 -28.12
C THR A 166 -11.06 6.10 -27.43
N SER A 167 -11.44 5.05 -28.14
CA SER A 167 -12.15 3.90 -27.58
C SER A 167 -11.35 3.19 -26.49
N GLU A 168 -10.03 3.04 -26.66
CA GLU A 168 -9.15 2.46 -25.65
C GLU A 168 -9.00 3.38 -24.43
N ARG A 169 -8.93 4.69 -24.64
CA ARG A 169 -8.90 5.68 -23.54
C ARG A 169 -10.18 5.66 -22.72
N GLU A 170 -11.33 5.55 -23.38
CA GLU A 170 -12.65 5.46 -22.72
C GLU A 170 -12.80 4.15 -21.94
N ALA A 171 -12.40 3.02 -22.55
CA ALA A 171 -12.37 1.72 -21.87
C ALA A 171 -11.47 1.74 -20.64
N LEU A 172 -10.29 2.35 -20.74
CA LEU A 172 -9.35 2.50 -19.64
C LEU A 172 -9.91 3.41 -18.53
N ALA A 173 -10.57 4.52 -18.90
CA ALA A 173 -11.22 5.42 -17.94
C ALA A 173 -12.38 4.73 -17.20
N HIS A 174 -13.15 3.91 -17.91
CA HIS A 174 -14.22 3.10 -17.33
C HIS A 174 -13.65 2.10 -16.32
N ALA A 175 -12.65 1.30 -16.71
CA ALA A 175 -11.96 0.36 -15.83
C ALA A 175 -11.41 1.04 -14.57
N HIS A 176 -10.76 2.21 -14.73
CA HIS A 176 -10.27 3.00 -13.61
C HIS A 176 -11.38 3.40 -12.64
N SER A 177 -12.48 3.95 -13.17
CA SER A 177 -13.61 4.42 -12.36
C SER A 177 -14.38 3.29 -11.67
N SER A 178 -14.25 2.05 -12.17
CA SER A 178 -14.86 0.85 -11.60
C SER A 178 -14.11 0.31 -10.37
N PHE A 179 -12.89 0.78 -10.10
CA PHE A 179 -12.07 0.26 -9.00
C PHE A 179 -12.78 0.41 -7.64
N ARG A 180 -12.80 -0.67 -6.85
CA ARG A 180 -13.33 -0.70 -5.48
C ARG A 180 -12.35 -1.40 -4.56
N LEU A 181 -12.02 -0.73 -3.46
CA LEU A 181 -11.21 -1.27 -2.37
C LEU A 181 -12.14 -1.86 -1.30
N GLY A 182 -11.87 -3.08 -0.83
CA GLY A 182 -12.70 -3.75 0.17
C GLY A 182 -14.01 -4.31 -0.41
N THR A 183 -13.96 -5.59 -0.82
CA THR A 183 -15.09 -6.50 -1.18
C THR A 183 -16.09 -6.08 -2.28
N ALA A 184 -16.28 -6.97 -3.25
CA ALA A 184 -17.57 -7.23 -3.88
C ALA A 184 -17.87 -8.74 -3.77
N ALA A 185 -18.73 -9.12 -2.80
CA ALA A 185 -19.34 -10.44 -2.56
C ALA A 185 -18.42 -11.70 -2.48
N PRO A 186 -18.82 -12.77 -1.78
CA PRO A 186 -18.15 -14.06 -1.92
C PRO A 186 -18.38 -14.59 -3.35
N VAL A 187 -17.30 -15.00 -4.02
CA VAL A 187 -17.41 -15.89 -5.17
C VAL A 187 -17.84 -17.24 -4.58
N GLU A 188 -19.09 -17.64 -4.81
CA GLU A 188 -19.51 -19.01 -4.53
C GLU A 188 -18.63 -19.95 -5.35
N ALA A 189 -18.02 -20.91 -4.67
CA ALA A 189 -17.17 -21.95 -5.24
C ALA A 189 -17.99 -23.03 -5.96
#